data_AF-A0A453YJE5-F1
#
_entry.id   AF-A0A453YJE5-F1
#
_cell.length_a   1.000
_cell.length_b   1.000
_cell.length_c   1.000
_cell.angle_alpha   90.00
_cell.angle_beta   90.00
_cell.angle_gamma   90.00
#
_symmetry.space_group_name_H-M   'P 1'
#
loop_
_entity.id
_entity.type
_entity.pdbx_description
1 polymer ?
#
loop_
_entity_poly.entity_id
_entity_poly.type
_entity_poly.pdbx_seq_one_letter_code
_entity_poly.pdbx_strand_id
1 'polypeptide(L)'
;MEPFRLIVIFMILSFCINVHAANIQAKNEAANDTTSVTVDSNYIPSFTKIPSAPIALNETYDQFNTAIAELEANTNLNDGTSIIFDLALDNDATSNIQNTFILEQVNNTAYIKLGGKLDYEKVQEYRITVRAMNVKG
;
A
#
# COMPACT_ATOMS: atom_id res chain seq x y z
N MET A 1 -2.81 3.21 -53.61
CA MET A 1 -2.32 3.93 -52.43
C MET A 1 -3.30 3.63 -51.31
N GLU A 2 -3.04 2.55 -50.58
CA GLU A 2 -3.85 2.20 -49.42
C GLU A 2 -3.50 3.17 -48.28
N PRO A 3 -4.48 3.68 -47.52
CA PRO A 3 -4.16 4.44 -46.33
C PRO A 3 -3.47 3.48 -45.36
N PHE A 4 -2.28 3.87 -44.90
CA PHE A 4 -1.68 3.30 -43.70
C PHE A 4 -2.71 3.44 -42.59
N ARG A 5 -3.47 2.37 -42.34
CA ARG A 5 -4.16 2.19 -41.07
C ARG A 5 -3.04 2.15 -40.05
N LEU A 6 -2.86 3.28 -39.37
CA LEU A 6 -2.14 3.36 -38.13
C LEU A 6 -2.89 2.42 -37.18
N ILE A 7 -2.53 1.14 -37.25
CA ILE A 7 -2.81 0.19 -36.20
C ILE A 7 -1.93 0.70 -35.07
N VAL A 8 -2.47 1.67 -34.33
CA VAL A 8 -2.13 1.83 -32.93
C VAL A 8 -2.52 0.49 -32.34
N ILE A 9 -1.57 -0.44 -32.34
CA ILE A 9 -1.61 -1.58 -31.45
C ILE A 9 -1.74 -0.88 -30.11
N PHE A 10 -2.94 -0.89 -29.54
CA PHE A 10 -3.16 -0.61 -28.14
C PHE A 10 -2.32 -1.66 -27.41
N MET A 11 -1.03 -1.37 -27.24
CA MET A 11 -0.18 -2.07 -26.34
C MET A 11 -0.82 -1.75 -24.99
N ILE A 12 -1.64 -2.67 -24.49
CA ILE A 12 -2.29 -2.53 -23.19
C ILE A 12 -1.15 -2.68 -22.18
N LEU A 13 -0.47 -1.57 -21.92
CA LEU A 13 0.62 -1.50 -20.96
C LEU A 13 0.01 -1.79 -19.59
N SER A 14 0.43 -2.91 -19.02
CA SER A 14 -0.09 -3.42 -17.76
C SER A 14 0.99 -3.31 -16.69
N PHE A 15 0.63 -2.73 -15.55
CA PHE A 15 1.50 -2.54 -14.41
C PHE A 15 1.40 -3.75 -13.50
N CYS A 16 2.54 -4.16 -12.95
CA CYS A 16 2.58 -5.10 -11.84
C CYS A 16 2.66 -4.32 -10.53
N ILE A 17 1.68 -4.51 -9.65
CA ILE A 17 1.66 -3.89 -8.33
C ILE A 17 1.88 -4.98 -7.28
N ASN A 18 3.01 -4.90 -6.60
CA ASN A 18 3.35 -5.82 -5.52
C ASN A 18 3.02 -5.17 -4.19
N VAL A 19 2.01 -5.71 -3.50
CA VAL A 19 1.58 -5.23 -2.19
C VAL A 19 2.27 -6.04 -1.10
N HIS A 20 3.03 -5.36 -0.25
CA HIS A 20 3.71 -5.96 0.89
C HIS A 20 3.08 -5.45 2.19
N ALA A 21 3.08 -6.30 3.20
CA ALA A 21 2.64 -5.97 4.54
C ALA A 21 3.86 -5.86 5.46
N ALA A 22 3.95 -4.76 6.22
CA ALA A 22 4.96 -4.59 7.25
C ALA A 22 4.31 -4.19 8.57
N ASN A 23 4.72 -4.84 9.66
CA ASN A 23 4.19 -4.49 10.99
C ASN A 23 5.18 -3.55 11.69
N ILE A 24 4.69 -2.41 12.17
CA ILE A 24 5.53 -1.37 12.77
C ILE A 24 5.01 -1.00 14.15
N GLN A 25 5.94 -0.79 15.09
CA GLN A 25 5.60 -0.27 16.42
C GLN A 25 5.30 1.23 16.33
N ALA A 26 4.24 1.69 17.00
CA ALA A 26 4.07 3.13 17.21
C ALA A 26 5.30 3.67 17.95
N LYS A 27 5.93 4.71 17.39
CA LYS A 27 7.05 5.39 18.03
C LYS A 27 6.52 6.04 19.31
N ASN A 28 6.97 5.56 20.48
CA ASN A 28 6.74 6.27 21.73
C ASN A 28 7.48 7.61 21.66
N GLU A 29 6.78 8.70 21.35
CA GLU A 29 7.34 10.05 21.40
C GLU A 29 7.51 10.53 22.86
N ALA A 30 8.31 9.83 23.65
CA ALA A 30 8.87 10.31 24.91
C ALA A 30 9.82 9.27 25.52
N ALA A 31 11.07 9.23 25.06
CA ALA A 31 12.22 8.90 25.91
C ALA A 31 13.51 9.06 25.10
N ASN A 32 14.23 10.14 25.38
CA ASN A 32 15.67 10.15 25.25
C ASN A 32 16.23 9.21 26.33
N ASP A 33 16.22 7.89 26.08
CA ASP A 33 17.05 6.98 26.86
C ASP A 33 17.34 5.71 26.08
N THR A 34 18.63 5.36 26.00
CA THR A 34 19.13 4.19 25.27
C THR A 34 18.90 2.96 26.15
N THR A 35 17.67 2.48 26.23
CA THR A 35 17.36 1.18 26.81
C THR A 35 16.79 0.31 25.71
N SER A 36 17.51 -0.76 25.36
CA SER A 36 17.00 -1.85 24.53
C SER A 36 15.74 -2.39 25.19
N VAL A 37 14.58 -1.92 24.73
CA VAL A 37 13.29 -2.42 25.17
C VAL A 37 13.16 -3.84 24.63
N THR A 38 13.18 -4.81 25.54
CA THR A 38 12.86 -6.20 25.22
C THR A 38 11.49 -6.20 24.54
N VAL A 39 11.49 -6.56 23.26
CA VAL A 39 10.32 -6.47 22.40
C VAL A 39 9.35 -7.56 22.81
N ASP A 40 8.27 -7.21 23.52
CA ASP A 40 7.12 -8.09 23.60
C ASP A 40 6.48 -8.11 22.20
N SER A 41 6.68 -9.21 21.48
CA SER A 41 6.06 -9.49 20.16
C SER A 41 4.53 -9.34 20.18
N ASN A 42 3.93 -9.35 21.37
CA ASN A 42 2.52 -9.12 21.62
C ASN A 42 2.03 -7.68 21.32
N TYR A 43 2.92 -6.72 21.00
CA TYR A 43 2.53 -5.34 20.69
C TYR A 43 2.54 -5.00 19.20
N ILE A 44 2.57 -6.02 18.32
CA ILE A 44 2.68 -5.85 16.87
C ILE A 44 1.38 -6.33 16.20
N PRO A 45 0.70 -5.50 15.38
CA PRO A 45 -0.48 -5.96 14.65
C PRO A 45 -0.11 -7.04 13.66
N SER A 46 -1.05 -7.92 13.34
CA SER A 46 -0.85 -9.03 12.40
C SER A 46 -1.84 -8.94 11.25
N PHE A 47 -1.32 -8.88 10.03
CA PHE A 47 -2.16 -8.96 8.84
C PHE A 47 -2.84 -10.33 8.75
N THR A 48 -4.16 -10.33 8.60
CA THR A 48 -4.99 -11.52 8.38
C THR A 48 -5.40 -11.67 6.92
N LYS A 49 -5.33 -10.59 6.14
CA LYS A 49 -5.62 -10.59 4.71
C LYS A 49 -4.63 -9.70 3.99
N ILE A 50 -4.03 -10.25 2.94
CA ILE A 50 -3.16 -9.56 1.99
C ILE A 50 -3.45 -10.10 0.58
N PRO A 51 -3.24 -9.30 -0.48
CA PRO A 51 -3.28 -9.82 -1.85
C PRO A 51 -2.31 -10.98 -2.02
N SER A 52 -2.80 -12.13 -2.47
CA SER A 52 -1.99 -13.36 -2.64
C SER A 52 -1.16 -13.36 -3.93
N ALA A 53 -1.42 -12.42 -4.83
CA ALA A 53 -0.74 -12.28 -6.11
C ALA A 53 -0.57 -10.80 -6.47
N PRO A 54 0.41 -10.46 -7.32
CA PRO A 54 0.53 -9.12 -7.85
C PRO A 54 -0.73 -8.69 -8.61
N ILE A 55 -1.07 -7.41 -8.51
CA ILE A 55 -2.25 -6.85 -9.18
C ILE A 55 -1.81 -6.31 -10.53
N ALA A 56 -2.48 -6.78 -11.59
CA ALA A 56 -2.31 -6.25 -12.94
C ALA A 56 -3.34 -5.15 -13.21
N LEU A 57 -2.88 -3.92 -13.48
CA LEU A 57 -3.74 -2.81 -13.90
C LEU A 57 -3.34 -2.31 -15.27
N ASN A 58 -4.33 -1.99 -16.10
CA ASN A 58 -4.13 -1.30 -17.37
C ASN A 58 -3.81 0.19 -17.12
N GLU A 59 -2.90 0.79 -17.87
CA GLU A 59 -2.63 2.23 -17.87
C GLU A 59 -3.89 3.11 -17.98
N THR A 60 -4.87 2.65 -18.75
CA THR A 60 -6.13 3.37 -18.94
C THR A 60 -7.12 3.17 -17.78
N TYR A 61 -6.74 2.46 -16.71
CA TYR A 61 -7.59 2.27 -15.55
C TYR A 61 -7.77 3.60 -14.81
N ASP A 62 -9.02 4.06 -14.73
CA ASP A 62 -9.40 5.38 -14.22
C ASP A 62 -10.47 5.30 -13.13
N GLN A 63 -10.63 4.13 -12.52
CA GLN A 63 -11.63 3.91 -11.48
C GLN A 63 -11.07 4.32 -10.10
N PHE A 64 -10.93 5.63 -9.88
CA PHE A 64 -10.33 6.22 -8.66
C PHE A 64 -11.07 5.88 -7.36
N ASN A 65 -12.38 5.63 -7.44
CA ASN A 65 -13.19 5.32 -6.26
C ASN A 65 -13.23 3.83 -5.91
N THR A 66 -12.68 2.97 -6.76
CA THR A 66 -12.72 1.52 -6.61
C THR A 66 -11.42 1.03 -5.99
N ALA A 67 -11.54 0.24 -4.92
CA ALA A 67 -10.40 -0.41 -4.30
C ALA A 67 -9.77 -1.44 -5.26
N ILE A 68 -8.46 -1.34 -5.45
CA ILE A 68 -7.67 -2.28 -6.25
C ILE A 68 -7.03 -3.37 -5.38
N ALA A 69 -6.88 -3.12 -4.09
CA ALA A 69 -6.37 -4.06 -3.10
C ALA A 69 -7.05 -3.83 -1.76
N GLU A 70 -7.12 -4.90 -0.98
CA GLU A 70 -7.66 -4.90 0.37
C GLU A 70 -6.70 -5.63 1.31
N LEU A 71 -6.43 -5.02 2.46
CA LEU A 71 -5.64 -5.61 3.52
C LEU A 71 -6.41 -5.52 4.83
N GLU A 72 -6.34 -6.57 5.64
CA GLU A 72 -6.92 -6.59 6.98
C GLU A 72 -5.83 -6.96 7.98
N ALA A 73 -5.83 -6.30 9.14
CA ALA A 73 -4.96 -6.64 10.24
C ALA A 73 -5.72 -6.65 11.55
N ASN A 74 -5.22 -7.43 12.51
CA ASN A 74 -5.78 -7.51 13.85
C ASN A 74 -4.71 -7.27 14.91
N THR A 75 -5.15 -6.79 16.06
CA THR A 75 -4.33 -6.65 17.26
C THR A 75 -4.76 -7.68 18.26
N ASN A 76 -3.79 -8.27 18.96
CA ASN A 76 -4.01 -9.19 20.08
C ASN A 76 -4.14 -8.43 21.41
N LEU A 77 -4.12 -7.09 21.38
CA LEU A 77 -4.27 -6.24 22.55
C LEU A 77 -5.75 -5.98 22.83
N ASN A 78 -6.15 -6.20 24.06
CA ASN A 78 -7.51 -6.07 24.57
C ASN A 78 -7.67 -4.89 25.55
N ASP A 79 -6.87 -3.84 25.35
CA ASP A 79 -6.79 -2.63 26.19
C ASP A 79 -7.37 -1.37 25.50
N GLY A 80 -8.16 -1.53 24.45
CA GLY A 80 -8.71 -0.41 23.66
C GLY A 80 -7.77 0.10 22.56
N THR A 81 -6.64 -0.57 22.33
CA THR A 81 -5.74 -0.28 21.20
C THR A 81 -6.46 -0.42 19.87
N SER A 82 -6.26 0.55 18.99
CA SER A 82 -6.74 0.54 17.60
C SER A 82 -5.59 0.36 16.62
N ILE A 83 -5.89 -0.03 15.38
CA ILE A 83 -4.89 -0.16 14.31
C ILE A 83 -4.98 1.05 13.40
N ILE A 84 -3.83 1.60 13.00
CA ILE A 84 -3.72 2.58 11.93
C ILE A 84 -2.87 1.99 10.82
N PHE A 85 -3.26 2.25 9.58
CA PHE A 85 -2.49 1.87 8.40
C PHE A 85 -1.88 3.08 7.71
N ASP A 86 -0.73 2.86 7.08
CA ASP A 86 -0.11 3.87 6.24
C ASP A 86 0.63 3.23 5.05
N LEU A 87 0.87 4.04 4.01
CA LEU A 87 1.70 3.66 2.87
C LEU A 87 3.15 4.07 3.13
N ALA A 88 4.07 3.11 3.04
CA ALA A 88 5.49 3.42 3.05
C ALA A 88 5.84 4.28 1.84
N LEU A 89 6.45 5.43 2.11
CA LEU A 89 7.11 6.26 1.11
C LEU A 89 8.60 5.96 1.20
N ASP A 90 9.08 5.06 0.34
CA ASP A 90 10.50 4.82 0.19
C ASP A 90 11.09 5.84 -0.81
N ASN A 91 12.42 5.93 -0.91
CA ASN A 91 13.10 6.87 -1.82
C ASN A 91 13.34 6.28 -3.23
N ASP A 92 12.56 5.28 -3.64
CA ASP A 92 12.63 4.67 -4.98
C ASP A 92 11.43 5.06 -5.85
N ALA A 93 11.66 5.32 -7.13
CA ALA A 93 10.61 5.69 -8.09
C ALA A 93 9.51 4.60 -8.25
N THR A 94 9.82 3.35 -7.88
CA THR A 94 8.84 2.25 -7.83
C THR A 94 7.97 2.26 -6.57
N SER A 95 8.39 2.97 -5.52
CA SER A 95 7.59 3.22 -4.33
C SER A 95 6.65 4.40 -4.59
N ASN A 96 5.56 4.51 -3.82
CA ASN A 96 4.44 5.42 -4.07
C ASN A 96 4.76 6.94 -3.92
N ILE A 97 5.93 7.40 -4.34
CA ILE A 97 6.46 8.77 -4.20
C ILE A 97 5.56 9.81 -4.87
N GLN A 98 4.93 9.46 -5.99
CA GLN A 98 4.06 10.39 -6.72
C GLN A 98 2.61 10.42 -6.21
N ASN A 99 2.32 9.76 -5.09
CA ASN A 99 0.97 9.60 -4.55
C ASN A 99 0.00 8.98 -5.59
N THR A 100 0.51 8.14 -6.49
CA THR A 100 -0.28 7.42 -7.51
C THR A 100 -1.30 6.49 -6.86
N PHE A 101 -0.99 5.98 -5.67
CA PHE A 101 -1.87 5.20 -4.82
C PHE A 101 -2.18 5.94 -3.54
N ILE A 102 -3.39 5.73 -3.05
CA ILE A 102 -3.84 6.23 -1.74
C ILE A 102 -4.38 5.07 -0.92
N LEU A 103 -4.36 5.26 0.39
CA LEU A 103 -4.92 4.32 1.35
C LEU A 103 -6.12 4.97 2.02
N GLU A 104 -7.24 4.27 1.99
CA GLU A 104 -8.43 4.58 2.77
C GLU A 104 -8.63 3.49 3.81
N GLN A 105 -8.80 3.88 5.07
CA GLN A 105 -9.01 2.94 6.16
C GLN A 105 -10.47 2.97 6.61
N VAL A 106 -11.06 1.79 6.79
CA VAL A 106 -12.35 1.59 7.45
C VAL A 106 -12.16 0.52 8.51
N ASN A 107 -12.24 0.89 9.79
CA ASN A 107 -11.97 0.01 10.92
C ASN A 107 -10.58 -0.65 10.80
N ASN A 108 -10.54 -1.98 10.73
CA ASN A 108 -9.33 -2.81 10.67
C ASN A 108 -8.94 -3.19 9.22
N THR A 109 -9.54 -2.51 8.24
CA THR A 109 -9.34 -2.78 6.82
C THR A 109 -8.75 -1.57 6.12
N ALA A 110 -7.68 -1.79 5.36
CA ALA A 110 -7.07 -0.82 4.47
C ALA A 110 -7.42 -1.14 3.01
N TYR A 111 -7.93 -0.14 2.31
CA TYR A 111 -8.24 -0.19 0.89
C TYR A 111 -7.24 0.65 0.11
N ILE A 112 -6.55 0.02 -0.83
CA ILE A 112 -5.67 0.74 -1.77
C ILE A 112 -6.48 1.15 -2.97
N LYS A 113 -6.39 2.43 -3.34
CA LYS A 113 -7.07 3.04 -4.49
C LYS A 113 -6.09 3.84 -5.34
N LEU A 114 -6.49 4.22 -6.54
CA LEU A 114 -5.74 5.21 -7.31
C LEU A 114 -5.92 6.61 -6.70
N GLY A 115 -4.80 7.29 -6.47
CA GLY A 115 -4.73 8.73 -6.19
C GLY A 115 -4.38 9.56 -7.43
N GLY A 116 -3.80 8.94 -8.46
CA GLY A 116 -3.38 9.59 -9.69
C GLY A 116 -3.43 8.66 -10.90
N LYS A 117 -3.23 9.22 -12.10
CA LYS A 117 -3.17 8.44 -13.34
C LYS A 117 -1.90 7.59 -13.37
N LEU A 118 -2.01 6.41 -13.96
CA LEU A 118 -0.89 5.56 -14.30
C LEU A 118 -0.20 6.11 -15.55
N ASP A 119 1.12 5.98 -15.61
CA ASP A 119 1.96 6.47 -16.70
C ASP A 119 3.13 5.48 -16.88
N TYR A 120 2.98 4.57 -17.83
CA TYR A 120 3.86 3.41 -17.96
C TYR A 120 5.24 3.82 -18.49
N GLU A 121 5.26 4.88 -19.29
CA GLU A 121 6.49 5.47 -19.81
C GLU A 121 7.37 6.04 -18.67
N LYS A 122 6.77 6.39 -17.53
CA LYS A 122 7.48 6.86 -16.33
C LYS A 122 7.81 5.76 -15.35
N VAL A 123 6.87 4.87 -15.04
CA VAL A 123 7.03 3.82 -14.01
C VAL A 123 6.42 2.52 -14.53
N GLN A 124 7.18 1.43 -14.57
CA GLN A 124 6.71 0.16 -15.14
C GLN A 124 6.23 -0.84 -14.06
N GLU A 125 6.73 -0.70 -12.85
CA GLU A 125 6.40 -1.55 -11.71
C GLU A 125 6.21 -0.68 -10.47
N TYR A 126 5.19 -1.01 -9.68
CA TYR A 126 4.97 -0.40 -8.38
C TYR A 126 5.17 -1.42 -7.27
N ARG A 127 5.86 -1.00 -6.22
CA ARG A 127 6.07 -1.75 -4.98
C ARG A 127 5.44 -0.95 -3.85
N ILE A 128 4.27 -1.42 -3.42
CA ILE A 128 3.46 -0.75 -2.40
C ILE A 128 3.66 -1.51 -1.10
N THR A 129 4.19 -0.84 -0.09
CA THR A 129 4.31 -1.42 1.26
C THR A 129 3.26 -0.76 2.14
N VAL A 130 2.31 -1.55 2.61
CA VAL A 130 1.31 -1.14 3.59
C VAL A 130 1.82 -1.50 4.98
N ARG A 131 1.83 -0.52 5.86
CA ARG A 131 2.33 -0.66 7.22
C ARG A 131 1.14 -0.61 8.17
N ALA A 132 1.12 -1.51 9.15
CA ALA A 132 0.12 -1.51 10.22
C ALA A 132 0.79 -1.21 11.56
N MET A 133 0.17 -0.33 12.35
CA MET A 133 0.66 0.06 13.67
C MET A 133 -0.46 0.06 14.71
N ASN A 134 -0.14 -0.40 15.92
CA ASN A 134 -1.00 -0.32 17.09
C ASN A 134 -0.91 1.09 17.69
N VAL A 135 -2.04 1.78 17.82
CA VAL A 135 -2.15 3.12 18.41
C VAL A 135 -3.08 3.06 19.61
N LYS A 136 -2.59 3.54 20.76
CA LYS A 136 -3.44 3.74 21.95
C LYS A 136 -4.25 5.02 21.76
N GLY A 137 -5.56 4.91 21.96
CA GLY A 137 -6.47 6.05 22.05
C GLY A 137 -6.32 6.83 23.34
#